data_AF-A0A2V6MAU9-F1
#
_entry.id   AF-A0A2V6MAU9-F1
#
_cell.length_a   1.000
_cell.length_b   1.000
_cell.length_c   1.000
_cell.angle_alpha   90.00
_cell.angle_beta   90.00
_cell.angle_gamma   90.00
#
_symmetry.space_group_name_H-M   'P 1'
#
loop_
_entity.id
_entity.type
_entity.pdbx_description
1 polymer ?
#
loop_
_entity_poly.entity_id
_entity_poly.type
_entity_poly.pdbx_seq_one_letter_code
_entity_poly.pdbx_strand_id
1 'polypeptide(L)' 'MHELQERFNAYVSFLLDGELAESHPELAKKHARIEVRCDYIPDARALELLGMIHDQLAFQEIKMDVVVKAMGD' A
#
# COMPACT_ATOMS: atom_id res chain seq x y z
N MET A 1 14.08 0.62 -6.19
CA MET A 1 13.74 -0.29 -5.07
C MET A 1 13.57 0.49 -3.78
N HIS A 2 14.54 1.29 -3.34
CA HIS A 2 14.42 2.12 -2.13
C HIS A 2 13.25 3.11 -2.20
N GLU A 3 13.10 3.82 -3.32
CA GLU A 3 12.02 4.82 -3.47
C GLU A 3 10.60 4.25 -3.31
N LEU A 4 10.38 2.99 -3.71
CA LEU A 4 9.07 2.34 -3.54
C LEU A 4 8.81 2.01 -2.06
N GLN A 5 9.81 1.46 -1.37
CA GLN A 5 9.71 1.20 0.08
C GLN A 5 9.54 2.50 0.86
N GLU A 6 10.26 3.57 0.51
CA GLU A 6 10.16 4.87 1.17
C GLU A 6 8.75 5.46 1.02
N ARG A 7 8.17 5.40 -0.20
CA ARG A 7 6.80 5.85 -0.43
C ARG A 7 5.80 5.03 0.39
N PHE A 8 5.97 3.71 0.43
CA PHE A 8 5.13 2.85 1.25
C PHE A 8 5.22 3.22 2.73
N ASN A 9 6.43 3.33 3.28
CA ASN A 9 6.63 3.72 4.68
C ASN A 9 6.00 5.08 4.98
N ALA A 10 6.08 6.05 4.07
CA ALA A 10 5.42 7.35 4.24
C ALA A 10 3.89 7.22 4.32
N TYR A 11 3.26 6.46 3.41
CA TYR A 11 1.81 6.25 3.44
C TYR A 11 1.37 5.46 4.69
N VAL A 12 2.14 4.45 5.08
CA VAL A 12 1.85 3.64 6.26
C VAL A 12 1.99 4.45 7.53
N SER A 13 3.08 5.21 7.67
CA SER A 13 3.26 6.13 8.81
C SER A 13 2.11 7.13 8.88
N PHE A 14 1.69 7.71 7.76
CA PHE A 14 0.55 8.62 7.71
C PHE A 14 -0.78 7.99 8.19
N LEU A 15 -1.02 6.72 7.83
CA LEU A 15 -2.21 5.99 8.24
C LEU A 15 -2.15 5.55 9.72
N LEU A 16 -0.97 5.17 10.22
CA LEU A 16 -0.79 4.57 11.55
C LEU A 16 -0.53 5.60 12.65
N ASP A 17 0.14 6.70 12.36
CA ASP A 17 0.48 7.74 13.35
C ASP A 17 -0.77 8.49 13.84
N GLY A 18 -1.91 8.28 13.17
CA GLY A 18 -3.16 8.95 13.50
C GLY A 18 -3.28 10.34 12.87
N GLU A 19 -2.30 10.79 12.08
CA GLU A 19 -2.36 12.05 11.34
C GLU A 19 -3.61 12.12 10.43
N LEU A 20 -3.98 11.00 9.79
CA LEU A 20 -5.24 10.89 9.07
C LEU A 20 -6.46 11.08 9.99
N ALA A 21 -6.44 10.52 11.20
CA ALA A 21 -7.53 10.64 12.16
C ALA A 21 -7.64 12.05 12.77
N GLU A 22 -6.52 12.75 12.92
CA GLU A 22 -6.47 14.13 13.40
C GLU A 22 -6.92 15.13 12.33
N SER A 23 -6.43 14.98 11.09
CA SER A 23 -6.78 15.88 9.98
C SER A 23 -8.16 15.59 9.38
N HIS A 24 -8.58 14.32 9.38
CA HIS A 24 -9.83 13.84 8.79
C HIS A 24 -10.53 12.84 9.73
N PRO A 25 -11.13 13.32 10.83
CA PRO A 25 -11.79 12.45 11.82
C PRO A 25 -12.96 11.64 11.24
N GLU A 26 -13.55 12.07 10.12
CA GLU A 26 -14.57 11.33 9.37
C GLU A 26 -14.04 10.04 8.69
N LEU A 27 -12.71 9.96 8.48
CA LEU A 27 -12.03 8.84 7.87
C LEU A 27 -11.37 7.91 8.90
N ALA A 28 -11.20 8.35 10.15
CA ALA A 28 -10.53 7.62 11.23
C ALA A 28 -11.11 6.22 11.53
N LYS A 29 -12.38 5.97 11.17
CA LYS A 29 -13.06 4.68 11.39
C LYS A 29 -13.26 3.87 10.11
N LYS A 30 -12.70 4.32 8.99
CA LYS A 30 -12.83 3.63 7.70
C LYS A 30 -11.62 2.76 7.46
N HIS A 31 -11.84 1.59 6.87
CA HIS A 31 -10.75 0.72 6.45
C HIS A 31 -9.93 1.38 5.33
N ALA A 32 -8.61 1.44 5.52
CA ALA A 32 -7.69 1.92 4.50
C ALA A 32 -7.35 0.79 3.53
N ARG A 33 -7.29 1.13 2.24
CA ARG A 33 -6.81 0.24 1.17
C ARG A 33 -5.74 0.94 0.36
N ILE A 34 -4.62 0.26 0.14
CA ILE A 34 -3.52 0.72 -0.71
C ILE A 34 -3.53 -0.10 -2.00
N GLU A 35 -3.60 0.57 -3.15
CA GLU A 35 -3.52 -0.06 -4.46
C GLU A 35 -2.20 0.29 -5.15
N VAL A 36 -1.37 -0.72 -5.41
CA VAL A 36 -0.16 -0.57 -6.25
C VAL A 36 -0.55 -0.82 -7.69
N ARG A 37 -0.62 0.26 -8.48
CA ARG A 37 -0.93 0.16 -9.90
C ARG A 37 0.35 0.02 -10.70
N CYS A 38 0.52 -1.12 -11.36
CA CYS A 38 1.68 -1.41 -12.19
C CYS A 38 1.27 -1.42 -13.67
N ASP A 39 2.05 -0.77 -14.54
CA ASP A 39 1.82 -0.85 -15.99
C ASP A 39 2.19 -2.24 -16.56
N TYR A 40 3.07 -2.97 -15.88
CA TYR A 40 3.50 -4.32 -16.26
C TYR A 40 3.46 -5.27 -15.05
N ILE A 41 3.44 -6.57 -15.30
CA ILE A 41 3.56 -7.57 -14.25
C ILE A 41 4.93 -7.37 -13.57
N PRO A 42 4.98 -7.12 -12.26
CA PRO A 42 6.24 -6.96 -11.55
C PRO A 42 7.05 -8.26 -11.58
N ASP A 43 8.37 -8.15 -11.76
CA ASP A 43 9.29 -9.29 -11.69
C ASP A 43 9.26 -9.97 -10.32
N ALA A 44 9.74 -11.22 -10.25
CA ALA A 44 9.72 -12.05 -9.03
C ALA A 44 10.25 -11.31 -7.78
N ARG A 45 11.37 -10.60 -7.92
CA ARG A 45 11.97 -9.84 -6.81
C ARG A 45 11.08 -8.68 -6.32
N ALA A 46 10.35 -8.05 -7.23
CA ALA A 46 9.40 -6.99 -6.88
C ALA A 46 8.14 -7.57 -6.24
N LEU A 47 7.66 -8.72 -6.72
CA LEU A 47 6.57 -9.48 -6.10
C LEU A 47 6.91 -9.91 -4.67
N GLU A 48 8.13 -10.42 -4.42
CA GLU A 48 8.57 -10.77 -3.06
C GLU A 48 8.55 -9.57 -2.12
N LEU A 49 9.03 -8.41 -2.59
CA LEU A 49 8.98 -7.17 -1.81
C LEU A 49 7.54 -6.73 -1.51
N LEU A 50 6.67 -6.75 -2.52
CA LEU A 50 5.25 -6.43 -2.37
C LEU A 50 4.56 -7.40 -1.41
N GLY A 51 4.96 -8.68 -1.42
CA GLY A 51 4.48 -9.70 -0.47
C GLY A 51 4.87 -9.38 0.97
N MET A 52 6.13 -9.00 1.22
CA MET A 52 6.59 -8.59 2.56
C MET A 52 5.84 -7.35 3.07
N ILE A 53 5.62 -6.37 2.21
CA ILE A 53 4.87 -5.14 2.56
C ILE A 53 3.40 -5.47 2.83
N HIS A 54 2.79 -6.32 2.00
CA HIS A 54 1.40 -6.78 2.20
C HIS A 54 1.22 -7.45 3.57
N ASP A 55 2.15 -8.33 3.95
CA ASP A 55 2.09 -9.01 5.24
C ASP A 55 2.16 -8.02 6.42
N GLN A 56 3.12 -7.07 6.36
CA GLN A 56 3.24 -6.02 7.36
C GLN A 56 1.98 -5.13 7.48
N LEU A 57 1.34 -4.83 6.34
CA LEU A 57 0.10 -4.05 6.31
C LEU A 57 -1.11 -4.81 6.84
N ALA A 58 -1.19 -6.12 6.57
CA ALA A 58 -2.26 -6.98 7.05
C ALA A 58 -2.29 -7.06 8.58
N PHE A 59 -1.13 -7.05 9.24
CA PHE A 59 -1.02 -6.94 10.70
C PHE A 59 -1.59 -5.64 11.26
N GLN A 60 -1.76 -4.61 10.43
CA GLN A 60 -2.32 -3.32 10.81
C GLN A 60 -3.75 -3.12 10.27
N GLU A 61 -4.39 -4.19 9.80
CA GLU A 61 -5.73 -4.17 9.20
C GLU A 61 -5.85 -3.29 7.95
N ILE A 62 -4.73 -2.97 7.31
CA ILE A 62 -4.67 -2.21 6.06
C ILE A 62 -4.62 -3.21 4.90
N LYS A 63 -5.57 -3.11 3.96
CA LYS A 63 -5.59 -3.99 2.79
C LYS A 63 -4.66 -3.45 1.70
N MET A 64 -3.84 -4.31 1.11
CA MET A 64 -3.02 -3.97 -0.04
C MET A 64 -3.35 -4.86 -1.24
N ASP A 65 -3.45 -4.26 -2.42
CA ASP A 65 -3.65 -4.98 -3.68
C ASP A 65 -2.66 -4.49 -4.74
N VAL A 66 -2.17 -5.42 -5.56
CA VAL A 66 -1.37 -5.10 -6.75
C VAL A 66 -2.27 -5.23 -7.96
N VAL A 67 -2.51 -4.11 -8.63
CA VAL A 67 -3.34 -4.03 -9.83
C VAL A 67 -2.41 -3.82 -11.01
N VAL A 68 -2.27 -4.85 -11.84
CA VAL A 68 -1.59 -4.69 -13.12
C VAL A 68 -2.61 -4.19 -14.11
N LYS A 69 -2.27 -3.14 -14.87
CA LYS A 69 -3.08 -2.71 -16.01
C LYS A 69 -3.30 -3.94 -16.89
N ALA A 70 -4.55 -4.34 -17.08
CA ALA A 70 -4.85 -5.36 -18.08
C ALA A 70 -4.26 -4.85 -19.39
N MET A 71 -3.36 -5.64 -19.98
CA MET A 71 -2.85 -5.37 -21.31
C MET A 71 -4.08 -5.39 -22.23
N GLY A 72 -4.60 -4.19 -22.52
CA GLY A 72 -5.78 -4.03 -23.35
C GLY A 72 -5.48 -4.50 -24.77
N ASP A 73 -6.48 -5.18 -25.34
CA ASP A 73 -6.67 -5.54 -26.75
C ASP A 73 -6.09 -4.56 -27.78
#